data_AF-A0A7X4HGN9-F1
#
_entry.id   AF-A0A7X4HGN9-F1
#
_cell.length_a   1.000
_cell.length_b   1.000
_cell.length_c   1.000
_cell.angle_alpha   90.00
_cell.angle_beta   90.00
_cell.angle_gamma   90.00
#
_symmetry.space_group_name_H-M   'P 1'
#
loop_
_entity.id
_entity.type
_entity.pdbx_description
1 polymer ?
#
loop_
_entity_poly.entity_id
_entity_poly.type
_entity_poly.pdbx_seq_one_letter_code
_entity_poly.pdbx_strand_id
1 'polypeptide(L)'
;MAGRSISVPASYEAHTALVPRLLVVNDLIGDLFGLSLDPELDSYQLIQAMYYQLPYLTEETGKMRAKGAGLLAKQEASPEDRMALAAIVARVNDRLTQTGTAYNKSVGANPDVKTKLGAQWQDVQELAQKSMQLANEQIVRAEALTYPGTDYVAQTTKAIDAQFAAN
;
A
#
# COMPACT_ATOMS: atom_id res chain seq x y z
N MET A 1 29.39 -22.38 -12.55
CA MET A 1 28.06 -21.75 -12.53
C MET A 1 27.77 -21.33 -11.09
N ALA A 2 28.15 -20.11 -10.69
CA ALA A 2 27.93 -19.64 -9.32
C ALA A 2 26.45 -19.29 -9.12
N GLY A 3 25.84 -19.83 -8.06
CA GLY A 3 24.41 -19.72 -7.77
C GLY A 3 23.97 -18.26 -7.59
N ARG A 4 23.09 -17.81 -8.49
CA ARG A 4 22.39 -16.52 -8.37
C ARG A 4 21.29 -16.64 -7.31
N SER A 5 21.63 -16.78 -6.04
CA SER A 5 20.65 -16.70 -4.95
C SER A 5 20.96 -15.53 -4.04
N ILE A 6 20.23 -14.44 -4.23
CA ILE A 6 20.06 -13.41 -3.21
C ILE A 6 19.22 -13.99 -2.06
N SER A 7 19.58 -13.71 -0.80
CA SER A 7 18.78 -14.15 0.34
C SER A 7 17.46 -13.38 0.40
N VAL A 8 16.42 -13.95 1.02
CA VAL A 8 15.13 -13.25 1.19
C VAL A 8 15.30 -11.88 1.87
N PRO A 9 16.07 -11.73 2.96
CA PRO A 9 16.31 -10.41 3.56
C PRO A 9 17.01 -9.42 2.61
N ALA A 10 18.05 -9.87 1.90
CA ALA A 10 18.77 -9.00 0.97
C ALA A 10 17.90 -8.59 -0.23
N SER A 11 17.03 -9.48 -0.71
CA SER A 11 16.06 -9.18 -1.77
C SER A 11 15.04 -8.15 -1.28
N TYR A 12 14.50 -8.33 -0.07
CA TYR A 12 13.59 -7.38 0.54
C TYR A 12 14.22 -5.99 0.72
N GLU A 13 15.46 -5.93 1.23
CA GLU A 13 16.21 -4.68 1.38
C GLU A 13 16.43 -3.99 0.03
N ALA A 14 16.88 -4.72 -0.98
CA ALA A 14 17.09 -4.16 -2.32
C ALA A 14 15.79 -3.62 -2.93
N HIS A 15 14.68 -4.34 -2.80
CA HIS A 15 13.37 -3.88 -3.30
C HIS A 15 12.89 -2.62 -2.57
N THR A 16 12.91 -2.64 -1.24
CA THR A 16 12.44 -1.49 -0.42
C THR A 16 13.34 -0.26 -0.52
N ALA A 17 14.58 -0.41 -0.98
CA ALA A 17 15.46 0.70 -1.34
C ALA A 17 15.24 1.22 -2.77
N LEU A 18 14.78 0.38 -3.70
CA LEU A 18 14.58 0.73 -5.11
C LEU A 18 13.22 1.38 -5.36
N VAL A 19 12.12 0.82 -4.82
CA VAL A 19 10.76 1.31 -5.11
C VAL A 19 10.59 2.80 -4.79
N PRO A 20 11.06 3.35 -3.65
CA PRO A 20 10.96 4.78 -3.39
C PRO A 20 11.65 5.65 -4.46
N ARG A 21 12.73 5.16 -5.08
CA ARG A 21 13.40 5.88 -6.18
C ARG A 21 12.58 5.86 -7.46
N LEU A 22 11.89 4.74 -7.73
CA LEU A 22 10.97 4.65 -8.86
C LEU A 22 9.76 5.56 -8.68
N LEU A 23 9.25 5.70 -7.45
CA LEU A 23 8.19 6.64 -7.14
C LEU A 23 8.62 8.10 -7.37
N VAL A 24 9.85 8.46 -7.02
CA VAL A 24 10.41 9.78 -7.38
C VAL A 24 10.46 9.98 -8.90
N VAL A 25 10.85 8.95 -9.67
CA VAL A 25 10.82 9.03 -11.13
C VAL A 25 9.40 9.20 -11.67
N ASN A 26 8.42 8.51 -11.08
CA ASN A 26 7.01 8.69 -11.42
C ASN A 26 6.58 10.14 -11.18
N ASP A 27 6.95 10.73 -10.05
CA ASP A 27 6.61 12.12 -9.74
C ASP A 27 7.22 13.10 -10.78
N LEU A 28 8.48 12.88 -11.17
CA LEU A 28 9.16 13.67 -12.20
C LEU A 28 8.50 13.55 -13.60
N ILE A 29 7.97 12.37 -13.94
CA ILE A 29 7.22 12.18 -15.18
C ILE A 29 5.92 12.98 -15.13
N GLY A 30 5.20 12.94 -13.99
CA GLY A 30 4.01 13.74 -13.78
C GLY A 30 4.26 15.23 -13.98
N ASP A 31 5.36 15.75 -13.43
CA ASP A 31 5.77 17.15 -13.61
C ASP A 31 6.14 17.48 -15.06
N LEU A 32 6.86 16.59 -15.75
CA LEU A 32 7.24 16.77 -17.16
C LEU A 32 6.02 16.93 -18.07
N PHE A 33 4.95 16.18 -17.79
CA PHE A 33 3.69 16.27 -18.53
C PHE A 33 2.70 17.29 -17.95
N GLY A 34 3.08 18.02 -16.91
CA GLY A 34 2.26 19.06 -16.30
C GLY A 34 1.06 18.55 -15.50
N LEU A 35 1.03 17.27 -15.11
CA LEU A 35 -0.07 16.67 -14.34
C LEU A 35 -0.25 17.34 -12.98
N SER A 36 0.84 17.82 -12.37
CA SER A 36 0.82 18.58 -11.13
C SER A 36 0.23 19.99 -11.25
N LEU A 37 -0.05 20.45 -12.47
CA LEU A 37 -0.59 21.78 -12.80
C LEU A 37 -1.92 21.71 -13.55
N ASP A 38 -2.59 20.55 -13.55
CA ASP A 38 -3.91 20.40 -14.17
C ASP A 38 -4.88 21.45 -13.58
N PRO A 39 -5.51 22.29 -14.42
CA PRO A 39 -6.31 23.42 -13.93
C PRO A 39 -7.70 23.00 -13.43
N GLU A 40 -8.20 21.84 -13.86
CA GLU A 40 -9.54 21.37 -13.53
C GLU A 40 -9.50 20.60 -12.21
N LEU A 41 -10.31 21.04 -11.23
CA LEU A 41 -10.21 20.54 -9.86
C LEU A 41 -10.47 19.04 -9.75
N ASP A 42 -11.38 18.50 -10.56
CA ASP A 42 -11.74 17.09 -10.54
C ASP A 42 -10.59 16.19 -11.05
N SER A 43 -10.03 16.48 -12.23
CA SER A 43 -8.86 15.77 -12.77
C SER A 43 -7.62 15.98 -11.93
N TYR A 44 -7.35 17.22 -11.47
CA TYR A 44 -6.23 17.49 -10.58
C TYR A 44 -6.28 16.64 -9.32
N GLN A 45 -7.42 16.61 -8.62
CA GLN A 45 -7.54 15.82 -7.40
C GLN A 45 -7.55 14.31 -7.67
N LEU A 46 -8.04 13.88 -8.84
CA LEU A 46 -7.94 12.48 -9.25
C LEU A 46 -6.49 12.07 -9.54
N ILE A 47 -5.71 12.94 -10.19
CA ILE A 47 -4.26 12.76 -10.38
C ILE A 47 -3.56 12.67 -9.02
N GLN A 48 -3.86 13.59 -8.09
CA GLN A 48 -3.32 13.52 -6.73
C GLN A 48 -3.63 12.18 -6.07
N ALA A 49 -4.86 11.69 -6.17
CA ALA A 49 -5.25 10.40 -5.59
C ALA A 49 -4.54 9.22 -6.27
N MET A 50 -4.73 9.06 -7.58
CA MET A 50 -4.39 7.83 -8.29
C MET A 50 -2.95 7.80 -8.77
N TYR A 51 -2.41 8.93 -9.24
CA TYR A 51 -1.05 8.99 -9.77
C TYR A 51 0.00 9.20 -8.66
N TYR A 52 -0.30 10.06 -7.69
CA TYR A 52 0.67 10.43 -6.65
C TYR A 52 0.49 9.66 -5.35
N GLN A 53 -0.71 9.48 -4.80
CA GLN A 53 -0.86 8.86 -3.47
C GLN A 53 -1.00 7.33 -3.51
N LEU A 54 -1.78 6.79 -4.45
CA LEU A 54 -2.06 5.37 -4.54
C LEU A 54 -0.81 4.49 -4.71
N PRO A 55 0.22 4.87 -5.51
CA PRO A 55 1.45 4.07 -5.59
C PRO A 55 2.21 3.97 -4.26
N TYR A 56 2.22 5.03 -3.46
CA TYR A 56 2.83 4.99 -2.12
C TYR A 56 2.00 4.15 -1.14
N LEU A 57 0.66 4.15 -1.26
CA LEU A 57 -0.20 3.22 -0.52
C LEU A 57 0.14 1.76 -0.87
N THR A 58 0.32 1.46 -2.16
CA THR A 58 0.68 0.12 -2.63
C THR A 58 2.03 -0.33 -2.09
N GLU A 59 3.04 0.54 -2.07
CA GLU A 59 4.35 0.21 -1.52
C GLU A 59 4.31 -0.05 -0.01
N GLU A 60 3.63 0.79 0.78
CA GLU A 60 3.51 0.55 2.22
C GLU A 60 2.69 -0.73 2.52
N THR A 61 1.68 -1.03 1.71
CA THR A 61 0.92 -2.30 1.80
C THR A 61 1.82 -3.49 1.48
N GLY A 62 2.71 -3.36 0.48
CA GLY A 62 3.73 -4.34 0.13
C GLY A 62 4.73 -4.62 1.26
N LYS A 63 5.22 -3.57 1.92
CA LYS A 63 6.08 -3.68 3.13
C LYS A 63 5.35 -4.38 4.27
N MET A 64 4.08 -4.03 4.49
CA MET A 64 3.24 -4.65 5.52
C MET A 64 3.12 -6.16 5.27
N ARG A 65 2.77 -6.55 4.04
CA ARG A 65 2.72 -7.95 3.60
C ARG A 65 4.02 -8.69 3.89
N ALA A 66 5.14 -8.15 3.43
CA ALA A 66 6.43 -8.81 3.54
C ALA A 66 6.88 -8.98 5.00
N LYS A 67 6.78 -7.92 5.81
CA LYS A 67 7.15 -7.97 7.23
C LYS A 67 6.25 -8.94 7.99
N GLY A 68 4.93 -8.83 7.82
CA GLY A 68 3.97 -9.70 8.50
C GLY A 68 4.15 -11.18 8.13
N ALA A 69 4.34 -11.48 6.84
CA ALA A 69 4.61 -12.85 6.38
C ALA A 69 5.90 -13.41 6.99
N GLY A 70 6.96 -12.61 7.08
CA GLY A 70 8.22 -13.03 7.68
C GLY A 70 8.10 -13.36 9.18
N LEU A 71 7.30 -12.58 9.93
CA LEU A 71 7.05 -12.83 11.35
C LEU A 71 6.18 -14.09 11.56
N LEU A 72 5.12 -14.24 10.77
CA LEU A 72 4.24 -15.42 10.82
C LEU A 72 4.98 -16.71 10.42
N ALA A 73 5.87 -16.65 9.44
CA ALA A 73 6.68 -17.80 9.04
C ALA A 73 7.66 -18.25 10.14
N LYS A 74 8.16 -17.31 10.95
CA LYS A 74 8.99 -17.60 12.12
C LYS A 74 8.18 -17.99 13.36
N GLN A 75 6.87 -17.70 13.37
CA GLN A 75 5.99 -17.81 14.53
C GLN A 75 6.50 -17.03 15.75
N GLU A 76 7.31 -16.00 15.50
CA GLU A 76 8.00 -15.22 16.52
C GLU A 76 8.07 -13.75 16.08
N ALA A 77 7.84 -12.85 17.03
CA ALA A 77 8.01 -11.41 16.83
C ALA A 77 8.45 -10.75 18.15
N SER A 78 9.64 -10.17 18.15
CA SER A 78 10.13 -9.37 19.27
C SER A 78 9.28 -8.09 19.45
N PRO A 79 9.41 -7.38 20.59
CA PRO A 79 8.79 -6.07 20.75
C PRO A 79 9.15 -5.09 19.62
N GLU A 80 10.41 -5.07 19.20
CA GLU A 80 10.91 -4.22 18.10
C GLU A 80 10.28 -4.61 16.76
N ASP A 81 10.13 -5.90 16.49
CA ASP A 81 9.46 -6.39 15.27
C ASP A 81 7.99 -5.94 15.21
N ARG A 82 7.28 -6.02 16.36
CA ARG A 82 5.88 -5.59 16.49
C ARG A 82 5.76 -4.09 16.34
N MET A 83 6.65 -3.31 16.96
CA MET A 83 6.70 -1.86 16.79
C MET A 83 6.95 -1.48 15.32
N ALA A 84 7.89 -2.16 14.64
CA ALA A 84 8.18 -1.91 13.24
C ALA A 84 6.96 -2.20 12.35
N LEU A 85 6.25 -3.31 12.56
CA LEU A 85 5.03 -3.62 11.83
C LEU A 85 3.90 -2.62 12.13
N ALA A 86 3.70 -2.24 13.40
CA ALA A 86 2.71 -1.24 13.78
C ALA A 86 2.97 0.12 13.08
N ALA A 87 4.24 0.52 12.97
CA ALA A 87 4.62 1.73 12.24
C ALA A 87 4.33 1.62 10.73
N ILE A 88 4.50 0.45 10.11
CA ILE A 88 4.10 0.21 8.71
C ILE A 88 2.58 0.32 8.59
N VAL A 89 1.82 -0.31 9.49
CA VAL A 89 0.35 -0.26 9.48
C VAL A 89 -0.16 1.19 9.58
N ALA A 90 0.44 2.01 10.45
CA ALA A 90 0.10 3.42 10.55
C ALA A 90 0.34 4.17 9.23
N ARG A 91 1.47 3.90 8.54
CA ARG A 91 1.74 4.50 7.23
C ARG A 91 0.77 4.06 6.15
N VAL A 92 0.35 2.78 6.13
CA VAL A 92 -0.70 2.31 5.23
C VAL A 92 -1.99 3.10 5.45
N ASN A 93 -2.39 3.30 6.72
CA ASN A 93 -3.57 4.07 7.07
C ASN A 93 -3.46 5.53 6.62
N ASP A 94 -2.31 6.18 6.86
CA ASP A 94 -2.08 7.56 6.45
C ASP A 94 -2.16 7.73 4.93
N ARG A 95 -1.55 6.81 4.17
CA ARG A 95 -1.60 6.83 2.70
C ARG A 95 -3.00 6.54 2.17
N LEU A 96 -3.74 5.61 2.80
CA LEU A 96 -5.14 5.35 2.44
C LEU A 96 -6.00 6.60 2.65
N THR A 97 -5.80 7.29 3.79
CA THR A 97 -6.52 8.52 4.12
C THR A 97 -6.20 9.65 3.14
N GLN A 98 -4.92 9.84 2.79
CA GLN A 98 -4.48 10.85 1.82
C GLN A 98 -5.08 10.59 0.43
N THR A 99 -5.00 9.34 -0.04
CA THR A 99 -5.60 8.90 -1.31
C THR A 99 -7.10 9.16 -1.33
N GLY A 100 -7.81 8.75 -0.26
CA GLY A 100 -9.25 8.95 -0.16
C GLY A 100 -9.67 10.41 -0.06
N THR A 101 -8.88 11.24 0.61
CA THR A 101 -9.14 12.68 0.70
C THR A 101 -9.08 13.33 -0.68
N ALA A 102 -8.06 13.02 -1.49
CA ALA A 102 -7.94 13.53 -2.84
C ALA A 102 -9.05 12.98 -3.75
N TYR A 103 -9.34 11.68 -3.69
CA TYR A 103 -10.43 11.06 -4.43
C TYR A 103 -11.79 11.71 -4.11
N ASN A 104 -12.10 11.93 -2.83
CA ASN A 104 -13.37 12.54 -2.42
C ASN A 104 -13.49 14.01 -2.87
N LYS A 105 -12.38 14.76 -2.93
CA LYS A 105 -12.39 16.11 -3.53
C LYS A 105 -12.71 16.06 -5.02
N SER A 106 -12.13 15.09 -5.75
CA SER A 106 -12.45 14.86 -7.16
C SER A 106 -13.93 14.54 -7.37
N VAL A 107 -14.49 13.62 -6.57
CA VAL A 107 -15.93 13.29 -6.58
C VAL A 107 -16.81 14.49 -6.25
N GLY A 108 -16.39 15.34 -5.32
CA GLY A 108 -17.12 16.55 -4.95
C GLY A 108 -17.16 17.59 -6.08
N ALA A 109 -16.11 17.66 -6.90
CA ALA A 109 -16.05 18.52 -8.07
C ALA A 109 -16.79 17.91 -9.28
N ASN A 110 -16.73 16.59 -9.44
CA ASN A 110 -17.37 15.85 -10.53
C ASN A 110 -17.94 14.49 -10.05
N PRO A 111 -19.26 14.39 -9.83
CA PRO A 111 -19.91 13.16 -9.39
C PRO A 111 -19.72 11.95 -10.33
N ASP A 112 -19.43 12.17 -11.62
CA ASP A 112 -19.19 11.08 -12.56
C ASP A 112 -17.96 10.24 -12.22
N VAL A 113 -17.00 10.82 -11.49
CA VAL A 113 -15.84 10.10 -10.95
C VAL A 113 -16.31 8.96 -10.05
N LYS A 114 -17.29 9.23 -9.17
CA LYS A 114 -17.88 8.19 -8.31
C LYS A 114 -18.62 7.13 -9.11
N THR A 115 -19.34 7.54 -10.15
CA THR A 115 -20.06 6.61 -11.02
C THR A 115 -19.09 5.63 -11.71
N LYS A 116 -17.90 6.08 -12.09
CA LYS A 116 -16.92 5.27 -12.85
C LYS A 116 -15.95 4.47 -11.97
N LEU A 117 -15.54 5.03 -10.83
CA LEU A 117 -14.46 4.49 -10.00
C LEU A 117 -14.91 4.14 -8.57
N GLY A 118 -16.16 4.43 -8.20
CA GLY A 118 -16.62 4.27 -6.83
C GLY A 118 -16.55 2.84 -6.30
N ALA A 119 -16.85 1.85 -7.13
CA ALA A 119 -16.76 0.44 -6.74
C ALA A 119 -15.30 0.02 -6.48
N GLN A 120 -14.39 0.32 -7.41
CA GLN A 120 -12.96 0.03 -7.26
C GLN A 120 -12.37 0.74 -6.04
N TRP A 121 -12.73 2.00 -5.82
CA TRP A 121 -12.27 2.76 -4.65
C TRP A 121 -12.82 2.19 -3.33
N GLN A 122 -14.05 1.67 -3.33
CA GLN A 122 -14.60 0.96 -2.17
C GLN A 122 -13.81 -0.32 -1.87
N ASP A 123 -13.52 -1.13 -2.89
CA ASP A 123 -12.73 -2.36 -2.75
C ASP A 123 -11.33 -2.08 -2.19
N VAL A 124 -10.66 -1.03 -2.69
CA VAL A 124 -9.35 -0.58 -2.19
C VAL A 124 -9.42 -0.29 -0.69
N GLN A 125 -10.42 0.48 -0.24
CA GLN A 125 -10.57 0.85 1.16
C GLN A 125 -10.84 -0.38 2.03
N GLU A 126 -11.81 -1.21 1.67
CA GLU A 126 -12.21 -2.36 2.46
C GLU A 126 -11.07 -3.38 2.59
N LEU A 127 -10.36 -3.67 1.49
CA LEU A 127 -9.27 -4.65 1.49
C LEU A 127 -8.02 -4.13 2.22
N ALA A 128 -7.71 -2.83 2.09
CA ALA A 128 -6.62 -2.22 2.86
C ALA A 128 -6.93 -2.21 4.37
N GLN A 129 -8.14 -1.80 4.76
CA GLN A 129 -8.59 -1.80 6.16
C GLN A 129 -8.56 -3.21 6.76
N LYS A 130 -9.08 -4.21 6.04
CA LYS A 130 -9.04 -5.60 6.47
C LYS A 130 -7.61 -6.12 6.64
N SER A 131 -6.70 -5.73 5.74
CA SER A 131 -5.29 -6.12 5.83
C SER A 131 -4.58 -5.49 7.03
N MET A 132 -4.86 -4.22 7.33
CA MET A 132 -4.35 -3.52 8.52
C MET A 132 -4.90 -4.13 9.81
N GLN A 133 -6.19 -4.45 9.84
CA GLN A 133 -6.83 -5.14 10.96
C GLN A 133 -6.16 -6.48 11.23
N LEU A 134 -5.98 -7.29 10.18
CA LEU A 134 -5.34 -8.59 10.27
C LEU A 134 -3.90 -8.49 10.81
N ALA A 135 -3.10 -7.54 10.30
CA ALA A 135 -1.75 -7.30 10.78
C ALA A 135 -1.73 -6.90 12.27
N ASN A 136 -2.66 -6.05 12.69
CA ASN A 136 -2.76 -5.61 14.07
C ASN A 136 -3.14 -6.75 15.01
N GLU A 137 -4.20 -7.49 14.69
CA GLU A 137 -4.78 -8.50 15.56
C GLU A 137 -3.93 -9.76 15.62
N GLN A 138 -3.43 -10.24 14.48
CA GLN A 138 -2.76 -11.54 14.38
C GLN A 138 -1.25 -11.47 14.59
N ILE A 139 -0.66 -10.27 14.58
CA ILE A 139 0.80 -10.11 14.65
C ILE A 139 1.20 -9.05 15.67
N VAL A 140 0.70 -7.82 15.56
CA VAL A 140 1.14 -6.74 16.47
C VAL A 140 0.70 -7.04 17.91
N ARG A 141 -0.57 -7.39 18.11
CA ARG A 141 -1.20 -7.58 19.43
C ARG A 141 -1.29 -9.04 19.88
N ALA A 142 -1.12 -10.00 18.96
CA ALA A 142 -1.26 -11.42 19.27
C ALA A 142 -0.20 -11.90 20.27
N GLU A 143 -0.60 -12.62 21.32
CA GLU A 143 0.35 -13.24 22.25
C GLU A 143 1.19 -14.32 21.55
N ALA A 144 0.56 -15.13 20.70
CA ALA A 144 1.21 -16.17 19.90
C ALA A 144 0.89 -15.99 18.41
N LEU A 145 1.88 -16.18 17.54
CA LEU A 145 1.75 -16.02 16.09
C LEU A 145 1.34 -17.36 15.46
N THR A 146 0.03 -17.63 15.46
CA THR A 146 -0.56 -18.88 14.95
C THR A 146 -1.28 -18.72 13.62
N TYR A 147 -1.51 -17.48 13.16
CA TYR A 147 -2.22 -17.21 11.91
C TYR A 147 -1.42 -17.72 10.69
N PRO A 148 -2.03 -18.41 9.71
CA PRO A 148 -1.30 -18.92 8.56
C PRO A 148 -0.68 -17.79 7.73
N GLY A 149 0.65 -17.82 7.57
CA GLY A 149 1.37 -16.85 6.74
C GLY A 149 0.90 -16.81 5.29
N THR A 150 0.47 -17.95 4.73
CA THR A 150 -0.11 -18.06 3.38
C THR A 150 -1.40 -17.25 3.25
N ASP A 151 -2.26 -17.30 4.25
CA ASP A 151 -3.55 -16.62 4.24
C ASP A 151 -3.37 -15.11 4.45
N TYR A 152 -2.37 -14.74 5.24
CA TYR A 152 -1.96 -13.34 5.42
C TYR A 152 -1.43 -12.74 4.10
N VAL A 153 -0.56 -13.48 3.42
CA VAL A 153 -0.07 -13.10 2.08
C VAL A 153 -1.22 -13.01 1.08
N ALA A 154 -2.14 -13.97 1.06
CA ALA A 154 -3.29 -13.95 0.16
C ALA A 154 -4.20 -12.73 0.39
N GLN A 155 -4.53 -12.41 1.64
CA GLN A 155 -5.37 -11.25 1.97
C GLN A 155 -4.70 -9.92 1.61
N THR A 156 -3.41 -9.77 1.90
CA THR A 156 -2.67 -8.54 1.59
C THR A 156 -2.39 -8.39 0.09
N THR A 157 -2.20 -9.50 -0.64
CA THR A 157 -2.13 -9.48 -2.11
C THR A 157 -3.44 -9.01 -2.72
N LYS A 158 -4.62 -9.44 -2.22
CA LYS A 158 -5.91 -8.89 -2.69
C LYS A 158 -6.01 -7.38 -2.53
N ALA A 159 -5.51 -6.82 -1.42
CA ALA A 159 -5.49 -5.38 -1.23
C ALA A 159 -4.59 -4.67 -2.25
N ILE A 160 -3.42 -5.23 -2.52
CA ILE A 160 -2.49 -4.73 -3.55
C ILE A 160 -3.13 -4.81 -4.94
N ASP A 161 -3.75 -5.94 -5.28
CA ASP A 161 -4.39 -6.14 -6.59
C ASP A 161 -5.53 -5.15 -6.80
N ALA A 162 -6.33 -4.87 -5.76
CA ALA A 162 -7.37 -3.84 -5.82
C ALA A 162 -6.78 -2.43 -6.01
N GLN A 163 -5.66 -2.12 -5.36
CA GLN A 163 -4.95 -0.84 -5.53
C GLN A 163 -4.43 -0.70 -6.97
N PHE A 164 -3.92 -1.78 -7.58
CA PHE A 164 -3.53 -1.77 -8.99
C PHE A 164 -4.73 -1.63 -9.93
N ALA A 165 -5.85 -2.30 -9.66
CA ALA A 165 -7.04 -2.27 -10.51
C ALA A 165 -7.78 -0.91 -10.49
N ALA A 166 -7.52 -0.07 -9.49
CA ALA A 166 -8.08 1.27 -9.38
C ALA A 166 -7.30 2.35 -10.16
N ASN A 167 -6.14 2.00 -10.73
CA ASN A 167 -5.30 2.88 -11.57
C ASN A 167 -5.41 2.53 -13.06
#